data_AF-A0A1B6LLQ4-F1
#
_entry.id   AF-A0A1B6LLQ4-F1
#
_cell.length_a   1.000
_cell.length_b   1.000
_cell.length_c   1.000
_cell.angle_alpha   90.00
_cell.angle_beta   90.00
_cell.angle_gamma   90.00
#
_symmetry.space_group_name_H-M   'P 1'
#
loop_
_entity.id
_entity.type
_entity.pdbx_description
1 polymer ?
#
loop_
_entity_poly.entity_id
_entity_poly.type
_entity_poly.pdbx_seq_one_letter_code
_entity_poly.pdbx_strand_id
1 'polypeptide(L)'
;MSSSDEAGDCADVERDVVNRTLFVRLLSENSVVVEKSKVPSVMCAKKKAWDIICSEYSKATGKIVTPAQLSKMLNNMKTKIKKKTDRTATGNKKIKLKDW
;
A
#
# COMPACT_ATOMS: atom_id res chain seq x y z
N MET A 1 42.65 -18.28 -1.93
CA MET A 1 41.30 -18.02 -2.48
C MET A 1 40.35 -18.01 -1.30
N SER A 2 40.11 -16.84 -0.71
CA SER A 2 39.18 -16.70 0.42
C SER A 2 37.79 -16.38 -0.14
N SER A 3 36.86 -17.29 0.11
CA SER A 3 35.43 -17.11 -0.14
C SER A 3 34.85 -16.42 1.09
N SER A 4 34.38 -15.19 0.93
CA SER A 4 33.68 -14.45 1.97
C SER A 4 32.18 -14.51 1.68
N ASP A 5 31.46 -15.06 2.65
CA ASP A 5 30.01 -15.16 2.72
C ASP A 5 29.31 -13.79 2.61
N GLU A 6 28.45 -13.64 1.61
CA GLU A 6 27.48 -12.54 1.49
C GLU A 6 26.25 -12.85 2.35
N ALA A 7 26.35 -12.62 3.67
CA ALA A 7 25.21 -12.56 4.57
C ALA A 7 24.66 -11.13 4.62
N GLY A 8 24.03 -10.70 3.53
CA GLY A 8 23.36 -9.40 3.43
C GLY A 8 21.86 -9.56 3.23
N ASP A 9 21.08 -8.83 4.03
CA ASP A 9 19.72 -8.37 3.70
C ASP A 9 18.49 -9.22 4.13
N CYS A 10 18.41 -9.57 5.42
CA CYS A 10 17.16 -10.12 5.99
C CYS A 10 16.26 -9.04 6.64
N ALA A 11 16.85 -7.98 7.19
CA ALA A 11 16.16 -7.04 8.07
C ALA A 11 15.36 -5.95 7.32
N ASP A 12 15.65 -5.68 6.05
CA ASP A 12 14.99 -4.61 5.30
C ASP A 12 13.60 -5.05 4.80
N VAL A 13 13.46 -6.33 4.45
CA VAL A 13 12.22 -6.92 3.93
C VAL A 13 11.10 -6.94 4.99
N GLU A 14 11.42 -7.25 6.25
CA GLU A 14 10.43 -7.26 7.33
C GLU A 14 9.88 -5.86 7.62
N ARG A 15 10.75 -4.85 7.60
CA ARG A 15 10.36 -3.46 7.83
C ARG A 15 9.38 -2.97 6.76
N ASP A 16 9.58 -3.38 5.52
CA ASP A 16 8.71 -3.05 4.39
C ASP A 16 7.34 -3.74 4.45
N VAL A 17 7.26 -4.96 5.00
CA VAL A 17 5.99 -5.66 5.23
C VAL A 17 5.20 -4.99 6.36
N VAL A 18 5.86 -4.62 7.46
CA VAL A 18 5.23 -3.89 8.57
C VAL A 18 4.68 -2.54 8.09
N ASN A 19 5.44 -1.79 7.30
CA ASN A 19 5.00 -0.51 6.72
C ASN A 19 3.74 -0.68 5.84
N ARG A 20 3.63 -1.77 5.07
CA ARG A 20 2.44 -2.05 4.27
C ARG A 20 1.22 -2.39 5.12
N THR A 21 1.39 -3.19 6.17
CA THR A 21 0.26 -3.54 7.06
C THR A 21 -0.29 -2.30 7.78
N LEU A 22 0.59 -1.42 8.25
CA LEU A 22 0.22 -0.15 8.86
C LEU A 22 -0.54 0.75 7.88
N PHE A 23 -0.07 0.84 6.62
CA PHE A 23 -0.79 1.59 5.59
C PHE A 23 -2.18 1.03 5.30
N VAL A 24 -2.33 -0.29 5.21
CA VAL A 24 -3.63 -0.93 4.99
C VAL A 24 -4.59 -0.66 6.15
N ARG A 25 -4.09 -0.66 7.39
CA ARG A 25 -4.88 -0.28 8.57
C ARG A 25 -5.36 1.17 8.49
N LEU A 26 -4.47 2.12 8.23
CA LEU A 26 -4.84 3.54 8.08
C LEU A 26 -5.85 3.78 6.94
N LEU A 27 -5.75 3.02 5.85
CA LEU A 27 -6.72 3.04 4.76
C LEU A 27 -8.09 2.47 5.17
N SER A 28 -8.12 1.45 6.01
CA SER A 28 -9.37 0.87 6.51
C SER A 28 -10.11 1.84 7.44
N GLU A 29 -9.37 2.60 8.25
CA GLU A 29 -9.91 3.66 9.11
C GLU A 29 -10.40 4.87 8.29
N ASN A 30 -9.84 5.08 7.08
CA ASN A 30 -10.16 6.19 6.19
C ASN A 30 -10.64 5.72 4.80
N SER A 31 -11.71 4.93 4.77
CA SER A 31 -12.25 4.28 3.56
C SER A 31 -12.66 5.24 2.44
N VAL A 32 -12.95 6.50 2.77
CA VAL A 32 -13.29 7.60 1.84
C VAL A 32 -12.23 7.79 0.74
N VAL A 33 -10.97 7.46 1.04
CA VAL A 33 -9.86 7.53 0.08
C VAL A 33 -9.95 6.48 -1.02
N VAL A 34 -10.57 5.33 -0.73
CA VAL A 34 -10.70 4.21 -1.66
C VAL A 34 -11.90 4.39 -2.58
N GLU A 35 -12.94 5.09 -2.11
CA GLU A 35 -14.21 5.28 -2.81
C GLU A 35 -14.05 6.02 -4.15
N LYS A 36 -14.70 5.52 -5.20
CA LYS A 36 -14.66 6.14 -6.54
C LYS A 36 -15.77 7.19 -6.68
N SER A 37 -15.65 8.31 -5.97
CA SER A 37 -16.54 9.47 -6.11
C SER A 37 -15.82 10.73 -6.62
N LYS A 38 -16.49 11.48 -7.49
CA LYS A 38 -16.09 12.81 -8.00
C LYS A 38 -16.95 13.94 -7.41
N VAL A 39 -17.79 13.65 -6.42
CA VAL A 39 -18.61 14.66 -5.76
C VAL A 39 -17.68 15.65 -5.04
N PRO A 40 -17.84 16.98 -5.20
CA PRO A 40 -16.94 17.97 -4.60
C PRO A 40 -16.77 17.83 -3.08
N SER A 41 -17.87 17.54 -2.38
CA SER A 41 -17.86 17.26 -0.94
C SER A 41 -16.93 16.09 -0.58
N VAL A 42 -17.04 14.98 -1.32
CA VAL A 42 -16.20 13.79 -1.12
C VAL A 42 -14.75 14.05 -1.54
N MET A 43 -14.50 14.89 -2.55
CA MET A 43 -13.15 15.29 -2.94
C MET A 43 -12.45 16.10 -1.84
N CYS A 44 -13.17 17.00 -1.17
CA CYS A 44 -12.64 17.73 -0.02
C CYS A 44 -12.35 16.78 1.15
N ALA A 45 -13.26 15.84 1.44
CA ALA A 45 -13.05 14.82 2.47
C ALA A 45 -11.84 13.92 2.15
N LYS A 46 -11.65 13.55 0.89
CA LYS A 46 -10.47 12.78 0.43
C LYS A 46 -9.16 13.49 0.64
N LYS A 47 -9.08 14.80 0.32
CA LYS A 47 -7.87 15.59 0.55
C LYS A 47 -7.52 15.59 2.04
N LYS A 48 -8.49 15.90 2.90
CA LYS A 48 -8.32 15.86 4.36
C LYS A 48 -7.88 14.49 4.86
N ALA A 49 -8.51 13.42 4.36
CA ALA A 49 -8.16 12.05 4.73
C ALA A 49 -6.71 11.71 4.31
N TRP A 50 -6.26 12.15 3.14
CA TRP A 50 -4.86 11.98 2.73
C TRP A 50 -3.88 12.72 3.65
N ASP A 51 -4.22 13.93 4.09
CA ASP A 51 -3.38 14.70 5.01
C ASP A 51 -3.24 13.99 6.36
N ILE A 52 -4.34 13.42 6.87
CA ILE A 52 -4.35 12.61 8.11
C ILE A 52 -3.48 11.36 7.93
N ILE A 53 -3.70 10.59 6.87
CA ILE A 53 -2.93 9.36 6.60
C ILE A 53 -1.44 9.68 6.44
N CYS A 54 -1.08 10.77 5.77
CA CYS A 54 0.32 11.20 5.65
C CYS A 54 0.94 11.51 7.02
N SER A 55 0.22 12.21 7.89
CA SER A 55 0.69 12.54 9.23
C SER A 55 0.92 11.27 10.05
N GLU A 56 -0.06 10.39 10.12
CA GLU A 56 0.01 9.15 10.91
C GLU A 56 1.05 8.17 10.35
N TYR A 57 1.14 8.05 9.03
CA TYR A 57 2.15 7.22 8.38
C TYR A 57 3.57 7.73 8.62
N SER A 58 3.76 9.06 8.57
CA SER A 58 5.07 9.68 8.81
C SER A 58 5.50 9.55 10.27
N LYS A 59 4.56 9.71 11.22
CA LYS A 59 4.80 9.46 12.65
C LYS A 59 5.21 8.01 12.92
N ALA A 60 4.52 7.05 12.30
CA ALA A 60 4.78 5.64 12.54
C ALA A 60 6.09 5.13 11.89
N THR A 61 6.42 5.64 10.70
CA THR A 61 7.59 5.17 9.93
C THR A 61 8.85 6.00 10.22
N GLY A 62 8.70 7.19 10.82
CA GLY A 62 9.79 8.17 10.99
C GLY A 62 10.29 8.76 9.66
N LYS A 63 9.59 8.49 8.55
CA LYS A 63 9.95 8.95 7.19
C LYS A 63 8.92 9.97 6.73
N ILE A 64 9.39 11.06 6.14
CA ILE A 64 8.52 12.07 5.52
C ILE A 64 8.01 11.51 4.21
N VAL A 65 6.69 11.26 4.13
CA VAL A 65 6.05 10.75 2.92
C VAL A 65 5.00 11.72 2.42
N THR A 66 5.03 11.96 1.11
CA THR A 66 4.07 12.85 0.44
C THR A 66 2.77 12.13 0.09
N PRO A 67 1.63 12.84 0.00
CA PRO A 67 0.35 12.27 -0.44
C PRO A 67 0.45 11.59 -1.82
N ALA A 68 1.27 12.12 -2.72
CA ALA A 68 1.48 11.56 -4.05
C ALA A 68 2.15 10.18 -3.99
N GLN A 69 3.13 9.99 -3.11
CA GLN A 69 3.80 8.70 -2.91
C GLN A 69 2.85 7.66 -2.33
N LEU A 70 2.05 8.02 -1.32
CA LEU A 70 1.05 7.11 -0.75
C LEU A 70 -0.06 6.77 -1.75
N SER A 71 -0.51 7.74 -2.54
CA SER A 71 -1.46 7.52 -3.63
C SER A 71 -0.90 6.58 -4.70
N LYS A 72 0.38 6.74 -5.08
CA LYS A 72 1.09 5.82 -5.99
C LYS A 72 1.16 4.41 -5.39
N MET A 73 1.45 4.29 -4.10
CA MET A 73 1.48 3.00 -3.41
C MET A 73 0.11 2.31 -3.44
N LEU A 74 -0.96 3.05 -3.14
CA LEU A 74 -2.35 2.58 -3.25
C LEU A 74 -2.68 2.10 -4.67
N ASN A 75 -2.35 2.88 -5.69
CA ASN A 75 -2.60 2.53 -7.09
C ASN A 75 -1.81 1.30 -7.54
N ASN A 76 -0.57 1.14 -7.07
CA ASN A 76 0.22 -0.06 -7.33
C ASN A 76 -0.42 -1.30 -6.71
N MET A 77 -0.93 -1.22 -5.47
CA MET A 77 -1.65 -2.32 -4.83
C MET A 77 -2.93 -2.69 -5.60
N LYS A 78 -3.74 -1.69 -5.98
CA LYS A 78 -4.94 -1.90 -6.81
C LYS A 78 -4.60 -2.56 -8.15
N THR A 79 -3.54 -2.09 -8.81
CA THR A 79 -3.09 -2.64 -10.11
C THR A 79 -2.60 -4.08 -9.98
N LYS A 80 -1.85 -4.41 -8.92
CA LYS A 80 -1.41 -5.79 -8.65
C LYS A 80 -2.60 -6.74 -8.48
N ILE A 81 -3.64 -6.31 -7.75
CA ILE A 81 -4.87 -7.09 -7.59
C ILE A 81 -5.55 -7.24 -8.96
N LYS A 82 -5.79 -6.14 -9.67
CA LYS A 82 -6.45 -6.13 -10.98
C LYS A 82 -5.77 -7.10 -11.96
N LYS A 83 -4.44 -7.06 -12.06
CA LYS A 83 -3.67 -7.97 -12.92
C LYS A 83 -3.88 -9.45 -12.57
N LYS A 84 -3.96 -9.80 -11.27
CA LYS A 84 -4.16 -11.18 -10.83
C LYS A 84 -5.61 -11.67 -10.94
N THR A 85 -6.58 -10.75 -10.92
CA THR A 85 -8.01 -11.08 -11.10
C THR A 85 -8.47 -10.99 -12.55
N ASP A 86 -7.62 -10.50 -13.46
CA ASP A 86 -7.98 -10.37 -14.86
C ASP A 86 -8.17 -11.75 -15.50
N ARG A 87 -9.41 -12.02 -15.95
CA ARG A 87 -9.82 -13.30 -16.52
C ARG A 87 -9.25 -13.52 -17.92
N THR A 88 -8.91 -12.44 -18.63
CA THR A 88 -8.36 -12.50 -19.99
C THR A 88 -6.83 -12.65 -19.99
N ALA A 89 -6.17 -12.49 -18.84
CA ALA A 89 -4.73 -12.66 -18.72
C ALA A 89 -4.35 -14.15 -18.74
N THR A 90 -3.64 -14.58 -19.78
CA THR A 90 -3.12 -15.94 -19.93
C THR A 90 -2.06 -16.22 -18.86
N GLY A 91 -2.16 -17.38 -18.17
CA GLY A 91 -1.21 -17.80 -17.14
C GLY A 91 -1.48 -17.29 -15.71
N ASN A 92 -2.66 -16.72 -15.44
CA ASN A 92 -3.00 -16.26 -14.08
C ASN A 92 -3.18 -17.45 -13.11
N LYS A 93 -2.34 -17.53 -12.08
CA LYS A 93 -2.52 -18.48 -10.97
C LYS A 93 -3.72 -18.06 -10.12
N LYS A 94 -4.66 -18.99 -9.86
CA LYS A 94 -5.85 -18.75 -9.03
C LYS A 94 -5.44 -18.14 -7.68
N ILE A 95 -5.96 -16.95 -7.37
CA ILE A 95 -5.77 -16.34 -6.05
C ILE A 95 -6.55 -17.17 -5.05
N LYS A 96 -5.87 -17.86 -4.14
CA LYS A 96 -6.49 -18.45 -2.95
C LYS A 96 -6.62 -17.34 -1.91
N LEU A 97 -7.81 -16.79 -1.77
CA LEU A 97 -8.15 -15.98 -0.61
C LEU A 97 -8.16 -16.91 0.60
N LYS A 98 -7.67 -16.43 1.74
CA LYS A 98 -7.83 -17.14 3.00
C LYS A 98 -9.18 -16.73 3.59
N ASP A 99 -9.90 -17.67 4.21
CA ASP A 99 -11.27 -17.48 4.70
C ASP A 99 -11.37 -16.74 6.06
N TRP A 100 -10.38 -15.92 6.40
CA TRP A 100 -10.37 -15.16 7.66
C TRP A 100 -10.69 -13.70 7.43
#